data_AF-A0A944T0L3-F1
#
_entry.id   AF-A0A944T0L3-F1
#
_cell.length_a   1.000
_cell.length_b   1.000
_cell.length_c   1.000
_cell.angle_alpha   90.00
_cell.angle_beta   90.00
_cell.angle_gamma   90.00
#
_symmetry.space_group_name_H-M   'P 1'
#
loop_
_entity.id
_entity.type
_entity.pdbx_description
1 polymer ?
#
loop_
_entity_poly.entity_id
_entity_poly.type
_entity_poly.pdbx_seq_one_letter_code
_entity_poly.pdbx_strand_id
1 'polypeptide(L)' 'KKLNAEFQDIIVEGLLKSTPPHEQELKNKEYLTLPRLSLHFDKKGYGRLNQLIEAINQS' A
#
# COMPACT_ATOMS: atom_id res chain seq x y z
N LYS A 1 -12.37 2.45 -1.15
CA LYS A 1 -12.84 3.58 -0.30
C LYS A 1 -12.60 3.33 1.19
N LYS A 2 -12.88 2.13 1.72
CA LYS A 2 -12.67 1.80 3.14
C LYS A 2 -11.22 1.99 3.64
N LEU A 3 -10.22 1.48 2.92
CA LEU A 3 -8.81 1.60 3.33
C LEU A 3 -8.32 3.04 3.50
N ASN A 4 -8.69 3.95 2.58
CA ASN A 4 -8.29 5.36 2.71
C ASN A 4 -8.95 6.02 3.94
N ALA A 5 -10.20 5.68 4.26
CA ALA A 5 -10.86 6.23 5.44
C ALA A 5 -10.27 5.66 6.75
N GLU A 6 -9.92 4.37 6.75
CA GLU A 6 -9.46 3.64 7.94
C GLU A 6 -7.97 3.87 8.27
N PHE A 7 -7.16 4.19 7.26
CA PHE A 7 -5.71 4.37 7.38
C PHE A 7 -5.26 5.76 6.95
N GLN A 8 -6.14 6.76 6.98
CA GLN A 8 -5.78 8.15 6.66
C GLN A 8 -4.72 8.70 7.61
N ASP A 9 -4.69 8.21 8.84
CA ASP A 9 -3.78 8.62 9.91
C ASP A 9 -2.30 8.33 9.61
N ILE A 10 -2.00 7.36 8.74
CA ILE A 10 -0.63 7.04 8.34
C ILE A 10 -0.20 7.72 7.03
N ILE A 11 -1.13 8.40 6.35
CA ILE A 11 -0.84 9.05 5.07
C ILE A 11 -0.31 10.46 5.37
N VAL A 12 0.97 10.67 5.11
CA VAL A 12 1.65 11.97 5.25
C VAL A 12 1.12 12.95 4.20
N GLU A 13 0.93 12.46 2.98
CA GLU A 13 0.46 13.26 1.86
C GLU A 13 -0.29 12.40 0.84
N GLY A 14 -1.32 12.99 0.24
CA GLY A 14 -2.09 12.34 -0.81
C GLY A 14 -3.04 11.28 -0.26
N LEU A 15 -3.11 10.14 -0.94
CA LEU A 15 -4.05 9.05 -0.68
C LEU A 15 -3.38 7.71 -1.00
N LEU A 16 -3.88 6.64 -0.38
CA LEU A 16 -3.56 5.27 -0.76
C LEU A 16 -4.20 4.98 -2.13
N LYS A 17 -3.38 4.63 -3.11
CA LYS A 17 -3.80 4.42 -4.50
C LYS A 17 -3.30 3.09 -5.02
N SER A 18 -4.06 2.47 -5.91
CA SER A 18 -3.53 1.36 -6.70
C SER A 18 -2.62 1.90 -7.79
N THR A 19 -1.54 1.17 -8.05
CA THR A 19 -0.54 1.49 -9.07
C THR A 19 -0.24 0.24 -9.89
N PRO A 20 0.19 0.36 -11.16
CA PRO A 20 0.83 -0.76 -11.85
C PRO A 20 2.12 -1.19 -11.12
N PRO A 21 2.62 -2.42 -11.38
CA PRO A 21 3.95 -2.85 -10.98
C PRO A 21 5.03 -1.89 -11.49
N HIS A 22 6.09 -1.74 -10.71
CA HIS A 22 7.24 -0.94 -11.11
C HIS A 22 7.96 -1.56 -12.31
N GLU A 23 8.64 -0.74 -13.13
CA GLU A 23 9.34 -1.23 -14.32
C GLU A 23 10.35 -2.34 -14.02
N GLN A 24 11.00 -2.28 -12.85
CA GLN A 24 11.94 -3.30 -12.41
C GLN A 24 11.24 -4.62 -12.07
N GLU A 25 10.06 -4.57 -11.45
CA GLU A 25 9.25 -5.77 -11.18
C GLU A 25 8.80 -6.43 -12.49
N LEU A 26 8.44 -5.63 -13.50
CA LEU A 26 8.10 -6.13 -14.84
C LEU A 26 9.28 -6.83 -15.52
N LYS A 27 10.47 -6.22 -15.47
CA LYS A 27 11.70 -6.80 -16.03
C LYS A 27 12.06 -8.12 -15.36
N ASN A 28 11.87 -8.21 -14.05
CA ASN A 28 12.22 -9.39 -13.25
C ASN A 28 11.09 -10.43 -13.15
N LYS A 29 9.91 -10.14 -13.69
CA LYS A 29 8.69 -10.97 -13.59
C LYS A 29 8.26 -11.25 -12.14
N GLU A 30 8.37 -10.23 -11.29
CA GLU A 30 8.09 -10.34 -9.85
C GLU A 30 6.59 -10.22 -9.55
N TYR A 31 5.94 -11.35 -9.28
CA TYR A 31 4.55 -11.42 -8.78
C TYR A 31 3.58 -10.51 -9.54
N LEU A 32 3.61 -10.56 -10.86
CA LEU A 32 2.88 -9.64 -11.75
C LEU A 32 1.35 -9.74 -11.63
N THR A 33 0.85 -10.83 -11.06
CA THR A 33 -0.58 -11.05 -10.84
C THR A 33 -1.10 -10.39 -9.56
N LEU A 34 -0.21 -9.99 -8.64
CA LEU A 34 -0.61 -9.37 -7.39
C LEU A 34 -0.80 -7.86 -7.59
N PRO A 35 -1.85 -7.26 -6.98
CA PRO A 35 -2.06 -5.81 -7.06
C PRO A 35 -0.94 -5.06 -6.32
N ARG A 36 -0.72 -3.78 -6.70
CA ARG A 36 0.19 -2.87 -5.98
C ARG A 36 -0.56 -1.68 -5.43
N LEU A 37 -0.09 -1.23 -4.26
CA LEU A 37 -0.57 -0.06 -3.57
C LEU A 37 0.60 0.89 -3.33
N SER A 38 0.35 2.17 -3.55
CA SER A 38 1.27 3.26 -3.26
C SER A 38 0.63 4.20 -2.23
N LEU A 39 1.42 4.60 -1.25
CA LEU A 39 1.07 5.60 -0.24
C LEU A 39 2.34 6.31 0.24
N HIS A 40 2.21 7.58 0.60
CA HIS A 40 3.27 8.33 1.27
C HIS A 40 3.03 8.25 2.78
N PHE A 41 3.89 7.55 3.50
CA PHE A 41 3.81 7.37 4.95
C PHE A 41 5.15 7.69 5.62
N ASP A 42 5.11 8.00 6.91
CA ASP A 42 6.33 8.18 7.71
C ASP A 42 6.65 6.94 8.55
N LYS A 43 7.89 6.85 9.04
CA LYS A 43 8.31 5.72 9.88
C LYS A 43 7.67 5.71 11.28
N LYS A 44 7.01 6.79 11.71
CA LYS A 44 6.34 6.85 13.01
C LYS A 44 5.08 5.97 13.01
N GLY A 45 4.40 5.89 11.87
CA GLY A 45 3.23 5.04 11.64
C GLY A 45 3.51 3.54 11.43
N TYR A 46 4.71 3.02 11.71
CA TYR A 46 5.11 1.65 11.32
C TYR A 46 4.17 0.55 11.87
N GLY A 47 3.73 0.65 13.12
CA GLY A 47 2.79 -0.34 13.69
C GLY A 47 1.44 -0.34 12.96
N ARG A 48 1.01 0.81 12.46
CA ARG A 48 -0.25 0.97 11.75
C ARG A 48 -0.14 0.55 10.27
N LEU A 49 1.05 0.64 9.67
CA LEU A 49 1.35 0.00 8.39
C LEU A 49 1.15 -1.52 8.46
N ASN A 50 1.60 -2.19 9.53
CA ASN A 50 1.37 -3.63 9.69
C ASN A 50 -0.12 -3.97 9.73
N GLN A 51 -0.92 -3.16 10.43
CA GLN A 51 -2.38 -3.34 10.48
C GLN A 51 -3.04 -3.11 9.11
N LEU A 52 -2.53 -2.19 8.28
CA LEU A 52 -2.97 -2.02 6.90
C LEU A 52 -2.68 -3.29 6.08
N ILE A 53 -1.47 -3.84 6.18
CA ILE A 53 -1.07 -5.06 5.48
C ILE A 53 -1.97 -6.24 5.89
N GLU A 54 -2.25 -6.40 7.18
CA GLU A 54 -3.16 -7.44 7.67
C GLU A 54 -4.58 -7.25 7.11
N ALA A 55 -5.12 -6.02 7.14
CA ALA A 55 -6.46 -5.74 6.62
C ALA A 55 -6.58 -6.03 5.11
N ILE A 56 -5.53 -5.75 4.33
CA ILE A 56 -5.47 -6.09 2.90
C ILE A 56 -5.47 -7.61 2.71
N ASN A 57 -4.68 -8.34 3.49
CA ASN A 57 -4.55 -9.79 3.34
C ASN A 57 -5.80 -10.58 3.81
N GLN A 58 -6.67 -9.95 4.62
CA GLN A 58 -7.93 -10.53 5.10
C GLN A 58 -9.15 -10.16 4.24
N SER A 59 -8.96 -9.37 3.18
CA SER A 59 -10.02 -8.91 2.27
C SER A 59 -10.09 -9.76 1.00
#